data_AF-A2I492-F1
#
_entry.id   AF-A2I492-F1
#
_cell.length_a   1.000
_cell.length_b   1.000
_cell.length_c   1.000
_cell.angle_alpha   90.00
_cell.angle_beta   90.00
_cell.angle_gamma   90.00
#
_symmetry.space_group_name_H-M   'P 1'
#
loop_
_entity.id
_entity.type
_entity.pdbx_description
1 polymer ?
#
loop_
_entity_poly.entity_id
_entity_poly.type
_entity_poly.pdbx_seq_one_letter_code
_entity_poly.pdbx_strand_id
1 'polypeptide(L)'
;MRFQCITFVLFVFLSKCFAYKPVFLIPGLNAKNDSMRVVIRLINQFHPGTEILTSNFFLKFDSTKPLLYQVSTVGKELLKFSEKHPQGIHLIGYSQGGLVARGIIEQFPNHGVHKLISLSAPQAGQYGTGLLRKYFPGIDVPKEIVYKVLYKSLAQNLLSVANYWKDPYHQEEYYDYVKYLTKLNNEVQHGGSENFKKGFINLKQVVLFGGPDDEVIEPWQTSQFAFYYNNSAEIQPLKEQRYYTEDLFGLRTLDERGDLKLVTAPGLKHREWTKNETFIESELIPLLD
;
A
#
# COMPACT_ATOMS: atom_id res chain seq x y z
N MET A 1 -3.38 -76.19 -12.64
CA MET A 1 -3.79 -74.95 -11.94
C MET A 1 -2.75 -73.87 -12.21
N ARG A 2 -3.07 -72.85 -13.02
CA ARG A 2 -2.18 -71.70 -13.26
C ARG A 2 -2.61 -70.58 -12.32
N PHE A 3 -1.75 -70.20 -11.39
CA PHE A 3 -1.94 -69.03 -10.53
C PHE A 3 -1.58 -67.77 -11.34
N GLN A 4 -2.57 -66.90 -11.58
CA GLN A 4 -2.33 -65.55 -12.06
C GLN A 4 -2.04 -64.66 -10.84
N CYS A 5 -0.79 -64.21 -10.72
CA CYS A 5 -0.42 -63.12 -9.82
C CYS A 5 -1.02 -61.82 -10.36
N ILE A 6 -1.97 -61.24 -9.63
CA ILE A 6 -2.50 -59.90 -9.89
C ILE A 6 -1.67 -58.92 -9.07
N THR A 7 -0.80 -58.16 -9.74
CA THR A 7 -0.01 -57.10 -9.12
C THR A 7 -0.89 -55.86 -8.96
N PHE A 8 -1.24 -55.49 -7.74
CA PHE A 8 -1.91 -54.23 -7.44
C PHE A 8 -0.88 -53.08 -7.48
N VAL A 9 -0.97 -52.22 -8.48
CA VAL A 9 -0.18 -50.97 -8.54
C VAL A 9 -0.95 -49.90 -7.78
N LEU A 10 -0.43 -49.50 -6.62
CA LEU A 10 -0.98 -48.42 -5.81
C LEU A 10 -0.61 -47.07 -6.47
N PHE A 11 -1.57 -46.42 -7.12
CA PHE A 11 -1.41 -45.03 -7.57
C PHE A 11 -1.51 -44.10 -6.37
N VAL A 12 -0.37 -43.67 -5.84
CA VAL A 12 -0.30 -42.56 -4.88
C VAL A 12 -0.57 -41.27 -5.65
N PHE A 13 -1.78 -40.74 -5.54
CA PHE A 13 -2.06 -39.36 -5.94
C PHE A 13 -1.30 -38.43 -5.00
N LEU A 14 -0.13 -37.95 -5.44
CA LEU A 14 0.52 -36.78 -4.86
C LEU A 14 -0.34 -35.56 -5.17
N SER A 15 -1.35 -35.30 -4.34
CA SER A 15 -2.01 -34.01 -4.30
C SER A 15 -0.94 -32.99 -3.93
N LYS A 16 -0.48 -32.19 -4.90
CA LYS A 16 0.29 -30.99 -4.61
C LYS A 16 -0.62 -30.09 -3.77
N CYS A 17 -0.45 -30.14 -2.45
CA CYS A 17 -1.04 -29.16 -1.57
C CYS A 17 -0.31 -27.85 -1.85
N PHE A 18 -0.85 -27.02 -2.74
CA PHE A 18 -0.34 -25.67 -2.94
C PHE A 18 -0.69 -24.89 -1.69
N ALA A 19 0.30 -24.71 -0.81
CA ALA A 19 0.18 -23.81 0.31
C ALA A 19 0.21 -22.37 -0.21
N TYR A 20 -0.82 -21.59 0.13
CA TYR A 20 -0.90 -20.17 -0.19
C TYR A 20 0.26 -19.39 0.45
N LYS A 21 0.67 -18.30 -0.19
CA LYS A 21 1.74 -17.48 0.38
C LYS A 21 1.29 -16.78 1.65
N PRO A 22 2.18 -16.66 2.65
CA PRO A 22 1.91 -15.88 3.84
C PRO A 22 1.57 -14.42 3.51
N VAL A 23 0.70 -13.81 4.31
CA VAL A 23 0.21 -12.45 4.08
C VAL A 23 0.58 -11.56 5.26
N PHE A 24 1.27 -10.45 4.97
CA PHE A 24 1.56 -9.41 5.93
C PHE A 24 0.60 -8.23 5.74
N LEU A 25 -0.04 -7.76 6.81
CA LEU A 25 -1.03 -6.68 6.78
C LEU A 25 -0.53 -5.44 7.53
N ILE A 26 -0.62 -4.27 6.90
CA ILE A 26 -0.31 -2.97 7.49
C ILE A 26 -1.60 -2.13 7.53
N PRO A 27 -2.20 -1.93 8.73
CA PRO A 27 -3.36 -1.07 8.90
C PRO A 27 -3.07 0.41 8.63
N GLY A 28 -4.13 1.21 8.49
CA GLY A 28 -4.06 2.66 8.27
C GLY A 28 -4.15 3.50 9.55
N LEU A 29 -4.37 4.80 9.36
CA LEU A 29 -4.55 5.77 10.43
C LEU A 29 -5.66 5.37 11.41
N ASN A 30 -5.36 5.55 12.71
CA ASN A 30 -6.25 5.30 13.84
C ASN A 30 -6.82 3.87 13.89
N ALA A 31 -6.16 2.91 13.23
CA ALA A 31 -6.57 1.52 13.25
C ALA A 31 -6.48 0.93 14.66
N LYS A 32 -7.41 0.03 14.96
CA LYS A 32 -7.39 -0.88 16.11
C LYS A 32 -6.94 -2.27 15.66
N ASN A 33 -6.58 -3.14 16.59
CA ASN A 33 -6.12 -4.51 16.32
C ASN A 33 -7.10 -5.32 15.45
N ASP A 34 -8.40 -5.01 15.50
CA ASP A 34 -9.45 -5.71 14.75
C ASP A 34 -9.84 -5.02 13.43
N SER A 35 -9.13 -3.96 13.00
CA SER A 35 -9.52 -3.17 11.82
C SER A 35 -9.41 -3.94 10.49
N MET A 36 -8.64 -5.03 10.46
CA MET A 36 -8.49 -5.93 9.31
C MET A 36 -9.19 -7.28 9.53
N ARG A 37 -10.05 -7.42 10.55
CA ARG A 37 -10.63 -8.72 10.94
C ARG A 37 -11.44 -9.39 9.83
N VAL A 38 -12.18 -8.62 9.03
CA VAL A 38 -12.98 -9.18 7.92
C VAL A 38 -12.06 -9.75 6.84
N VAL A 39 -11.02 -9.00 6.45
CA VAL A 39 -9.97 -9.47 5.52
C VAL A 39 -9.35 -10.77 6.03
N ILE A 40 -8.89 -10.80 7.30
CA ILE A 40 -8.28 -11.99 7.90
C ILE A 40 -9.23 -13.19 7.91
N ARG A 41 -10.50 -12.97 8.28
CA ARG A 41 -11.52 -14.03 8.29
C ARG A 41 -11.72 -14.61 6.89
N LEU A 42 -11.84 -13.76 5.87
CA LEU A 42 -12.08 -14.21 4.50
C LEU A 42 -10.85 -14.90 3.91
N ILE A 43 -9.63 -14.44 4.19
CA ILE A 43 -8.41 -15.18 3.82
C ILE A 43 -8.43 -16.57 4.43
N ASN A 44 -8.71 -16.70 5.73
CA ASN A 44 -8.77 -18.02 6.38
C ASN A 44 -9.89 -18.92 5.85
N GLN A 45 -11.01 -18.33 5.43
CA GLN A 45 -12.15 -19.06 4.88
C GLN A 45 -11.87 -19.61 3.48
N PHE A 46 -11.34 -18.79 2.58
CA PHE A 46 -11.12 -19.17 1.18
C PHE A 46 -9.76 -19.83 0.96
N HIS A 47 -8.73 -19.40 1.70
CA HIS A 47 -7.35 -19.88 1.61
C HIS A 47 -6.91 -20.50 2.95
N PRO A 48 -7.51 -21.63 3.36
CA PRO A 48 -7.23 -22.25 4.66
C PRO A 48 -5.76 -22.64 4.79
N GLY A 49 -5.17 -22.33 5.95
CA GLY A 49 -3.75 -22.58 6.24
C GLY A 49 -2.80 -21.46 5.84
N THR A 50 -3.30 -20.36 5.27
CA THR A 50 -2.49 -19.16 5.01
C THR A 50 -1.99 -18.56 6.33
N GLU A 51 -0.67 -18.41 6.48
CA GLU A 51 -0.10 -17.69 7.62
C GLU A 51 -0.31 -16.19 7.43
N ILE A 52 -0.90 -15.51 8.43
CA ILE A 52 -1.23 -14.09 8.36
C ILE A 52 -0.61 -13.37 9.54
N LEU A 53 0.15 -12.30 9.28
CA LEU A 53 0.67 -11.41 10.31
C LEU A 53 0.14 -9.99 10.07
N THR A 54 -0.58 -9.44 11.05
CA THR A 54 -0.95 -8.01 11.05
C THR A 54 -0.01 -7.25 11.96
N SER A 55 0.62 -6.20 11.43
CA SER A 55 1.47 -5.35 12.27
C SER A 55 0.63 -4.68 13.36
N ASN A 56 1.07 -4.84 14.60
CA ASN A 56 0.45 -4.20 15.77
C ASN A 56 1.21 -2.93 16.22
N PHE A 57 2.20 -2.49 15.43
CA PHE A 57 2.87 -1.21 15.65
C PHE A 57 1.99 -0.04 15.19
N PHE A 58 2.15 1.11 15.86
CA PHE A 58 1.51 2.38 15.49
C PHE A 58 -0.02 2.32 15.37
N LEU A 59 -0.69 1.63 16.30
CA LEU A 59 -2.15 1.62 16.35
C LEU A 59 -2.71 2.89 17.01
N LYS A 60 -3.97 3.21 16.72
CA LYS A 60 -4.68 4.38 17.28
C LYS A 60 -3.88 5.66 17.06
N PHE A 61 -3.65 6.44 18.11
CA PHE A 61 -2.91 7.70 18.04
C PHE A 61 -1.45 7.53 17.59
N ASP A 62 -0.80 6.39 17.87
CA ASP A 62 0.59 6.20 17.42
C ASP A 62 0.72 6.15 15.90
N SER A 63 -0.36 5.88 15.15
CA SER A 63 -0.39 5.98 13.67
C SER A 63 -0.11 7.40 13.15
N THR A 64 -0.20 8.43 14.00
CA THR A 64 0.14 9.79 13.58
C THR A 64 1.64 10.06 13.61
N LYS A 65 2.47 9.14 14.11
CA LYS A 65 3.94 9.30 14.14
C LYS A 65 4.52 9.35 12.71
N PRO A 66 5.66 10.01 12.48
CA PRO A 66 6.23 10.19 11.14
C PRO A 66 6.37 8.88 10.36
N LEU A 67 6.07 8.93 9.05
CA LEU A 67 6.02 7.74 8.21
C LEU A 67 7.38 7.03 8.10
N LEU A 68 8.47 7.78 8.06
CA LEU A 68 9.81 7.18 8.04
C LEU A 68 10.08 6.34 9.31
N TYR A 69 9.57 6.77 10.47
CA TYR A 69 9.68 5.99 11.70
C TYR A 69 8.82 4.73 11.65
N GLN A 70 7.62 4.83 11.07
CA GLN A 70 6.75 3.67 10.85
C GLN A 70 7.41 2.64 9.91
N VAL A 71 7.92 3.08 8.75
CA VAL A 71 8.65 2.24 7.78
C VAL A 71 9.82 1.53 8.46
N SER A 72 10.64 2.25 9.23
CA SER A 72 11.81 1.66 9.88
C SER A 72 11.47 0.57 10.90
N THR A 73 10.32 0.69 11.57
CA THR A 73 9.90 -0.22 12.65
C THR A 73 9.12 -1.40 12.09
N VAL A 74 8.09 -1.13 11.29
CA VAL A 74 7.28 -2.16 10.64
C VAL A 74 8.11 -2.93 9.60
N GLY A 75 9.03 -2.26 8.91
CA GLY A 75 9.95 -2.91 7.97
C GLY A 75 10.82 -3.98 8.63
N LYS A 76 11.31 -3.76 9.86
CA LYS A 76 12.05 -4.80 10.60
C LYS A 76 11.18 -6.01 10.94
N GLU A 77 9.91 -5.80 11.23
CA GLU A 77 8.95 -6.88 11.48
C GLU A 77 8.69 -7.66 10.18
N LEU A 78 8.45 -6.95 9.07
CA LEU A 78 8.22 -7.55 7.76
C LEU A 78 9.43 -8.35 7.27
N LEU A 79 10.65 -7.83 7.41
CA LEU A 79 11.86 -8.54 6.98
C LEU A 79 12.04 -9.84 7.76
N LYS A 80 11.85 -9.83 9.09
CA LYS A 80 11.88 -11.06 9.90
C LYS A 80 10.79 -12.06 9.51
N PHE A 81 9.62 -11.56 9.15
CA PHE A 81 8.53 -12.41 8.65
C PHE A 81 8.90 -13.01 7.29
N SER A 82 9.44 -12.21 6.37
CA SER A 82 9.84 -12.68 5.05
C SER A 82 11.02 -13.66 5.09
N GLU A 83 11.98 -13.49 6.00
CA GLU A 83 13.14 -14.40 6.16
C GLU A 83 12.71 -15.83 6.49
N LYS A 84 11.59 -16.00 7.22
CA LYS A 84 10.99 -17.30 7.52
C LYS A 84 10.28 -17.94 6.33
N HIS A 85 10.06 -17.17 5.26
CA HIS A 85 9.22 -17.52 4.12
C HIS A 85 9.98 -17.32 2.80
N PRO A 86 11.02 -18.12 2.52
CA PRO A 86 11.87 -17.95 1.34
C PRO A 86 11.13 -18.09 0.00
N GLN A 87 9.94 -18.69 -0.01
CA GLN A 87 9.02 -18.76 -1.16
C GLN A 87 8.34 -17.41 -1.49
N GLY A 88 8.56 -16.38 -0.68
CA GLY A 88 7.98 -15.04 -0.78
C GLY A 88 6.63 -14.90 -0.08
N ILE A 89 6.29 -13.65 0.24
CA ILE A 89 5.04 -13.26 0.94
C ILE A 89 4.23 -12.26 0.10
N HIS A 90 2.96 -12.07 0.47
CA HIS A 90 2.15 -10.94 0.00
C HIS A 90 2.05 -9.86 1.06
N LEU A 91 2.01 -8.59 0.65
CA LEU A 91 1.90 -7.43 1.53
C LEU A 91 0.65 -6.64 1.19
N ILE A 92 -0.23 -6.43 2.16
CA ILE A 92 -1.43 -5.60 2.02
C ILE A 92 -1.31 -4.37 2.91
N GLY A 93 -1.35 -3.18 2.31
CA GLY A 93 -1.40 -1.92 3.02
C GLY A 93 -2.73 -1.20 2.80
N TYR A 94 -3.44 -0.86 3.88
CA TYR A 94 -4.70 -0.13 3.80
C TYR A 94 -4.52 1.35 4.16
N SER A 95 -5.09 2.24 3.35
CA SER A 95 -5.05 3.69 3.59
C SER A 95 -3.60 4.16 3.75
N GLN A 96 -3.26 4.92 4.79
CA GLN A 96 -1.86 5.30 5.09
C GLN A 96 -0.90 4.09 5.17
N GLY A 97 -1.38 2.91 5.56
CA GLY A 97 -0.59 1.69 5.60
C GLY A 97 -0.03 1.28 4.24
N GLY A 98 -0.66 1.68 3.12
CA GLY A 98 -0.13 1.46 1.77
C GLY A 98 1.09 2.32 1.44
N LEU A 99 1.21 3.53 2.02
CA LEU A 99 2.43 4.33 1.92
C LEU A 99 3.55 3.72 2.76
N VAL A 100 3.25 3.26 3.97
CA VAL A 100 4.22 2.54 4.82
C VAL A 100 4.69 1.27 4.12
N ALA A 101 3.78 0.48 3.56
CA ALA A 101 4.08 -0.71 2.79
C ALA A 101 5.03 -0.40 1.62
N ARG A 102 4.70 0.60 0.80
CA ARG A 102 5.55 1.03 -0.31
C ARG A 102 6.93 1.50 0.16
N GLY A 103 6.98 2.29 1.24
CA GLY A 103 8.25 2.72 1.83
C GLY A 103 9.12 1.56 2.32
N ILE A 104 8.54 0.48 2.82
CA ILE A 104 9.30 -0.73 3.18
C ILE A 104 9.87 -1.39 1.92
N ILE A 105 9.04 -1.58 0.87
CA ILE A 105 9.48 -2.19 -0.39
C ILE A 105 10.66 -1.42 -0.99
N GLU A 106 10.53 -0.10 -1.08
CA GLU A 106 11.54 0.77 -1.68
C GLU A 106 12.80 0.87 -0.79
N GLN A 107 12.65 0.97 0.54
CA GLN A 107 13.81 1.11 1.42
C GLN A 107 14.64 -0.19 1.55
N PHE A 108 14.02 -1.35 1.39
CA PHE A 108 14.66 -2.65 1.60
C PHE A 108 14.60 -3.52 0.33
N PRO A 109 15.56 -3.43 -0.61
CA PRO A 109 15.46 -4.10 -1.89
C PRO A 109 15.39 -5.64 -1.82
N ASN A 110 15.80 -6.24 -0.71
CA ASN A 110 15.69 -7.68 -0.45
C ASN A 110 14.48 -8.00 0.47
N HIS A 111 13.34 -7.36 0.23
CA HIS A 111 12.15 -7.44 1.09
C HIS A 111 11.38 -8.79 1.03
N GLY A 112 11.62 -9.62 0.00
CA GLY A 112 10.97 -10.94 -0.18
C GLY A 112 9.46 -10.93 -0.41
N VAL A 113 8.89 -9.74 -0.68
CA VAL A 113 7.48 -9.56 -1.06
C VAL A 113 7.29 -9.82 -2.55
N HIS A 114 6.30 -10.62 -2.90
CA HIS A 114 5.88 -10.86 -4.28
C HIS A 114 4.85 -9.85 -4.74
N LYS A 115 3.75 -9.69 -4.00
CA LYS A 115 2.68 -8.77 -4.35
C LYS A 115 2.54 -7.68 -3.30
N LEU A 116 2.55 -6.43 -3.74
CA LEU A 116 2.07 -5.30 -2.96
C LEU A 116 0.63 -5.02 -3.36
N ILE A 117 -0.29 -5.14 -2.42
CA ILE A 117 -1.71 -4.82 -2.59
C ILE A 117 -2.01 -3.57 -1.76
N SER A 118 -2.29 -2.47 -2.45
CA SER A 118 -2.58 -1.17 -1.85
C SER A 118 -4.10 -0.93 -1.84
N LEU A 119 -4.72 -1.01 -0.67
CA LEU A 119 -6.16 -0.79 -0.48
C LEU A 119 -6.44 0.68 -0.19
N SER A 120 -6.80 1.45 -1.23
CA SER A 120 -7.16 2.87 -1.15
C SER A 120 -6.17 3.72 -0.35
N ALA A 121 -4.88 3.58 -0.66
CA ALA A 121 -3.82 4.38 -0.06
C ALA A 121 -3.61 5.67 -0.85
N PRO A 122 -3.18 6.79 -0.24
CA PRO A 122 -2.90 8.00 -1.00
C PRO A 122 -1.51 7.96 -1.65
N GLN A 123 -1.31 7.08 -2.64
CA GLN A 123 0.01 6.76 -3.19
C GLN A 123 0.73 7.96 -3.81
N ALA A 124 -0.01 8.87 -4.47
CA ALA A 124 0.52 10.13 -5.01
C ALA A 124 0.34 11.34 -4.05
N GLY A 125 -0.08 11.10 -2.80
CA GLY A 125 -0.31 12.13 -1.79
C GLY A 125 -1.79 12.44 -1.54
N GLN A 126 -2.03 13.42 -0.67
CA GLN A 126 -3.38 13.84 -0.24
C GLN A 126 -3.50 15.36 -0.35
N TYR A 127 -4.65 15.83 -0.85
CA TYR A 127 -5.01 17.25 -0.89
C TYR A 127 -6.53 17.44 -0.63
N GLY A 128 -7.00 16.89 0.48
CA GLY A 128 -8.39 17.05 0.91
C GLY A 128 -8.53 17.08 2.42
N THR A 129 -9.44 17.91 2.92
CA THR A 129 -9.68 18.11 4.35
C THR A 129 -10.58 17.04 4.96
N GLY A 130 -11.16 16.12 4.17
CA GLY A 130 -11.95 14.99 4.67
C GLY A 130 -11.18 14.14 5.69
N LEU A 131 -9.91 13.83 5.37
CA LEU A 131 -9.00 13.14 6.29
C LEU A 131 -8.76 13.95 7.58
N LEU A 132 -8.48 15.25 7.45
CA LEU A 132 -8.20 16.11 8.61
C LEU A 132 -9.41 16.19 9.55
N ARG A 133 -10.60 16.46 9.01
CA ARG A 133 -11.85 16.52 9.79
C ARG A 133 -12.18 15.20 10.48
N LYS A 134 -11.87 14.07 9.85
CA LYS A 134 -12.15 12.73 10.37
C LYS A 134 -11.21 12.32 11.51
N TYR A 135 -9.93 12.69 11.45
CA TYR A 135 -8.92 12.24 12.42
C TYR A 135 -8.49 13.33 13.41
N PHE A 136 -8.75 14.60 13.11
CA PHE A 136 -8.47 15.75 13.97
C PHE A 136 -9.74 16.61 14.12
N PRO A 137 -10.76 16.10 14.83
CA PRO A 137 -12.02 16.82 15.01
C PRO A 137 -11.76 18.18 15.67
N GLY A 138 -12.35 19.24 15.13
CA GLY A 138 -12.13 20.63 15.55
C GLY A 138 -11.11 21.40 14.71
N ILE A 139 -10.40 20.75 13.78
CA ILE A 139 -9.61 21.42 12.75
C ILE A 139 -10.50 21.61 11.52
N ASP A 140 -11.04 22.82 11.37
CA ASP A 140 -11.71 23.26 10.14
C ASP A 140 -10.90 24.42 9.53
N VAL A 141 -10.00 24.06 8.62
CA VAL A 141 -9.16 25.00 7.89
C VAL A 141 -9.39 24.80 6.38
N PRO A 142 -9.49 25.89 5.60
CA PRO A 142 -9.49 25.80 4.15
C PRO A 142 -8.26 25.02 3.66
N LYS A 143 -8.44 24.11 2.69
CA LYS A 143 -7.35 23.25 2.21
C LYS A 143 -6.17 24.06 1.66
N GLU A 144 -6.47 25.25 1.15
CA GLU A 144 -5.57 26.23 0.57
C GLU A 144 -4.59 26.83 1.59
N ILE A 145 -4.85 26.71 2.90
CA ILE A 145 -3.95 27.19 3.95
C ILE A 145 -3.30 26.07 4.76
N VAL A 146 -3.66 24.81 4.51
CA VAL A 146 -3.15 23.64 5.25
C VAL A 146 -1.63 23.52 5.10
N TYR A 147 -1.09 23.83 3.92
CA TYR A 147 0.35 23.77 3.65
C TYR A 147 1.15 24.67 4.61
N LYS A 148 0.61 25.84 5.01
CA LYS A 148 1.26 26.76 5.97
C LYS A 148 1.52 26.14 7.34
N VAL A 149 0.80 25.07 7.67
CA VAL A 149 1.00 24.29 8.90
C VAL A 149 1.78 23.03 8.60
N LEU A 150 1.34 22.21 7.64
CA LEU A 150 1.91 20.89 7.40
C LEU A 150 3.33 20.94 6.83
N TYR A 151 3.71 21.99 6.11
CA TYR A 151 5.08 22.12 5.58
C TYR A 151 6.08 22.67 6.60
N LYS A 152 5.63 23.06 7.81
CA LYS A 152 6.56 23.43 8.87
C LYS A 152 7.34 22.20 9.34
N SER A 153 8.63 22.37 9.64
CA SER A 153 9.52 21.30 10.08
C SER A 153 8.97 20.53 11.30
N LEU A 154 8.31 21.22 12.23
CA LEU A 154 7.68 20.59 13.40
C LEU A 154 6.56 19.61 12.98
N ALA A 155 5.68 20.01 12.06
CA ALA A 155 4.59 19.15 11.58
C ALA A 155 5.15 17.94 10.81
N GLN A 156 6.14 18.15 9.93
CA GLN A 156 6.83 17.07 9.21
C GLN A 156 7.50 16.05 10.13
N ASN A 157 7.94 16.46 11.33
CA ASN A 157 8.62 15.60 12.29
C ASN A 157 7.68 14.97 13.33
N LEU A 158 6.39 15.34 13.36
CA LEU A 158 5.44 14.86 14.36
C LEU A 158 4.18 14.20 13.78
N LEU A 159 3.77 14.58 12.58
CA LEU A 159 2.49 14.20 11.99
C LEU A 159 2.69 13.44 10.68
N SER A 160 2.22 12.19 10.62
CA SER A 160 2.29 11.37 9.41
C SER A 160 1.55 12.00 8.23
N VAL A 161 0.41 12.65 8.45
CA VAL A 161 -0.34 13.32 7.38
C VAL A 161 0.48 14.42 6.71
N ALA A 162 1.33 15.13 7.46
CA ALA A 162 2.22 16.13 6.89
C ALA A 162 3.19 15.52 5.87
N ASN A 163 3.62 14.28 6.09
CA ASN A 163 4.62 13.59 5.28
C ASN A 163 4.14 13.25 3.85
N TYR A 164 2.85 13.35 3.55
CA TYR A 164 2.29 13.09 2.22
C TYR A 164 1.18 14.08 1.81
N TRP A 165 1.07 15.22 2.49
CA TRP A 165 0.25 16.31 1.99
C TRP A 165 0.90 16.88 0.73
N LYS A 166 0.20 16.86 -0.39
CA LYS A 166 0.71 17.34 -1.68
C LYS A 166 -0.21 18.44 -2.20
N ASP A 167 0.13 19.69 -1.94
CA ASP A 167 -0.63 20.85 -2.40
C ASP A 167 -0.30 21.17 -3.86
N PRO A 168 -1.23 21.01 -4.83
CA PRO A 168 -0.97 21.27 -6.25
C PRO A 168 -0.71 22.75 -6.56
N TYR A 169 -1.04 23.68 -5.65
CA TYR A 169 -0.84 25.12 -5.83
C TYR A 169 0.46 25.64 -5.18
N HIS A 170 1.18 24.80 -4.45
CA HIS A 170 2.41 25.13 -3.72
C HIS A 170 3.48 24.05 -3.95
N GLN A 171 3.81 23.84 -5.23
CA GLN A 171 4.71 22.75 -5.64
C GLN A 171 6.17 22.99 -5.27
N GLU A 172 6.64 24.24 -5.29
CA GLU A 172 8.00 24.56 -4.84
C GLU A 172 8.14 24.22 -3.35
N GLU A 173 7.20 24.66 -2.52
CA GLU A 173 7.20 24.34 -1.09
C GLU A 173 6.97 22.83 -0.82
N TYR A 174 6.20 22.15 -1.67
CA TYR A 174 6.07 20.70 -1.60
C TYR A 174 7.44 20.01 -1.72
N TYR A 175 8.22 20.37 -2.75
CA TYR A 175 9.55 19.79 -2.96
C TYR A 175 10.55 20.17 -1.87
N ASP A 176 10.47 21.39 -1.34
CA ASP A 176 11.40 21.88 -0.31
C ASP A 176 11.12 21.31 1.09
N TYR A 177 9.84 21.11 1.45
CA TYR A 177 9.46 20.85 2.83
C TYR A 177 8.85 19.49 3.12
N VAL A 178 8.19 18.83 2.16
CA VAL A 178 7.60 17.51 2.42
C VAL A 178 8.71 16.46 2.45
N LYS A 179 8.93 15.84 3.60
CA LYS A 179 10.16 15.06 3.86
C LYS A 179 10.11 13.60 3.41
N TYR A 180 8.92 13.07 3.14
CA TYR A 180 8.72 11.65 2.91
C TYR A 180 8.20 11.37 1.50
N LEU A 181 7.03 11.88 1.09
CA LEU A 181 6.44 11.55 -0.21
C LEU A 181 7.34 11.93 -1.39
N THR A 182 8.01 13.09 -1.34
CA THR A 182 8.97 13.53 -2.36
C THR A 182 10.14 12.55 -2.54
N LYS A 183 10.62 11.96 -1.44
CA LYS A 183 11.68 10.95 -1.43
C LYS A 183 11.15 9.59 -1.87
N LEU A 184 9.99 9.21 -1.35
CA LEU A 184 9.31 7.97 -1.72
C LEU A 184 8.94 7.94 -3.22
N ASN A 185 8.69 9.08 -3.85
CA ASN A 185 8.47 9.16 -5.30
C ASN A 185 9.77 9.35 -6.09
N ASN A 186 10.94 9.38 -5.43
CA ASN A 186 12.22 9.80 -6.02
C ASN A 186 12.14 11.15 -6.78
N GLU A 187 11.15 11.99 -6.46
CA GLU A 187 10.99 13.34 -7.03
C GLU A 187 12.14 14.25 -6.61
N VAL A 188 12.65 14.02 -5.39
CA VAL A 188 13.88 14.63 -4.86
C VAL A 188 14.91 13.54 -4.62
N GLN A 189 16.06 13.63 -5.29
CA GLN A 189 17.12 12.64 -5.19
C GLN A 189 17.73 12.59 -3.78
N HIS A 190 18.04 11.38 -3.30
CA HIS A 190 18.73 11.14 -2.04
C HIS A 190 19.61 9.89 -2.14
N GLY A 191 20.46 9.64 -1.12
CA GLY A 191 21.39 8.50 -1.14
C GLY A 191 20.76 7.10 -1.18
N GLY A 192 19.43 7.00 -1.22
CA GLY A 192 18.67 5.75 -1.30
C GLY A 192 17.89 5.57 -2.60
N SER A 193 17.89 6.53 -3.53
CA SER A 193 17.03 6.52 -4.71
C SER A 193 17.15 5.23 -5.55
N GLU A 194 18.38 4.75 -5.74
CA GLU A 194 18.64 3.51 -6.49
C GLU A 194 18.07 2.28 -5.79
N ASN A 195 18.18 2.22 -4.47
CA ASN A 195 17.58 1.14 -3.68
C ASN A 195 16.05 1.19 -3.76
N PHE A 196 15.47 2.40 -3.77
CA PHE A 196 14.03 2.61 -3.88
C PHE A 196 13.51 2.03 -5.19
N LYS A 197 14.15 2.40 -6.31
CA LYS A 197 13.82 1.84 -7.62
C LYS A 197 14.01 0.32 -7.65
N LYS A 198 15.15 -0.18 -7.18
CA LYS A 198 15.47 -1.63 -7.16
C LYS A 198 14.46 -2.43 -6.33
N GLY A 199 14.08 -1.93 -5.16
CA GLY A 199 13.10 -2.59 -4.30
C GLY A 199 11.73 -2.63 -4.95
N PHE A 200 11.27 -1.52 -5.53
CA PHE A 200 9.97 -1.50 -6.18
C PHE A 200 9.89 -2.49 -7.36
N ILE A 201 10.88 -2.51 -8.26
CA ILE A 201 10.87 -3.41 -9.44
C ILE A 201 11.06 -4.89 -9.11
N ASN A 202 11.50 -5.22 -7.89
CA ASN A 202 11.62 -6.60 -7.40
C ASN A 202 10.27 -7.23 -7.04
N LEU A 203 9.21 -6.43 -6.91
CA LEU A 203 7.84 -6.95 -6.81
C LEU A 203 7.48 -7.71 -8.09
N LYS A 204 6.71 -8.79 -7.95
CA LYS A 204 6.08 -9.51 -9.06
C LYS A 204 4.75 -8.90 -9.46
N GLN A 205 4.10 -8.17 -8.57
CA GLN A 205 2.89 -7.44 -8.90
C GLN A 205 2.66 -6.29 -7.92
N VAL A 206 2.10 -5.20 -8.43
CA VAL A 206 1.50 -4.12 -7.65
C VAL A 206 0.03 -4.05 -8.02
N VAL A 207 -0.85 -4.19 -7.03
CA VAL A 207 -2.29 -4.03 -7.22
C VAL A 207 -2.76 -2.80 -6.46
N LEU A 208 -3.36 -1.85 -7.18
CA LEU A 208 -3.79 -0.56 -6.66
C LEU A 208 -5.31 -0.45 -6.70
N PHE A 209 -5.93 -0.52 -5.53
CA PHE A 209 -7.37 -0.33 -5.37
C PHE A 209 -7.70 1.12 -5.04
N GLY A 210 -8.71 1.67 -5.70
CA GLY A 210 -9.28 2.99 -5.42
C GLY A 210 -10.67 3.11 -6.01
N GLY A 211 -11.43 4.14 -5.65
CA GLY A 211 -12.79 4.29 -6.13
C GLY A 211 -13.36 5.69 -5.92
N PRO A 212 -14.29 6.12 -6.80
CA PRO A 212 -14.82 7.48 -6.81
C PRO A 212 -15.63 7.86 -5.56
N ASP A 213 -16.17 6.87 -4.85
CA ASP A 213 -17.00 7.07 -3.66
C ASP A 213 -16.20 7.03 -2.34
N ASP A 214 -14.86 6.95 -2.41
CA ASP A 214 -14.00 7.07 -1.24
C ASP A 214 -14.05 8.51 -0.68
N GLU A 215 -14.64 8.67 0.50
CA GLU A 215 -14.89 9.98 1.10
C GLU A 215 -13.71 10.55 1.91
N VAL A 216 -12.56 9.86 1.92
CA VAL A 216 -11.38 10.25 2.72
C VAL A 216 -10.20 10.61 1.82
N ILE A 217 -9.94 9.78 0.82
CA ILE A 217 -8.80 9.94 -0.09
C ILE A 217 -9.17 10.97 -1.16
N GLU A 218 -8.40 12.07 -1.24
CA GLU A 218 -8.70 13.16 -2.16
C GLU A 218 -7.41 13.67 -2.84
N PRO A 219 -7.34 13.64 -4.18
CA PRO A 219 -8.32 13.03 -5.08
C PRO A 219 -8.30 11.49 -4.98
N TRP A 220 -9.43 10.80 -5.13
CA TRP A 220 -9.45 9.33 -4.97
C TRP A 220 -8.48 8.59 -5.91
N GLN A 221 -8.21 9.18 -7.09
CA GLN A 221 -7.28 8.64 -8.09
C GLN A 221 -5.82 8.60 -7.59
N THR A 222 -5.49 9.29 -6.49
CA THR A 222 -4.17 9.17 -5.85
C THR A 222 -3.87 7.75 -5.39
N SER A 223 -4.90 6.92 -5.18
CA SER A 223 -4.71 5.48 -4.93
C SER A 223 -4.16 4.69 -6.09
N GLN A 224 -4.27 5.22 -7.30
CA GLN A 224 -3.75 4.66 -8.54
C GLN A 224 -2.67 5.55 -9.16
N PHE A 225 -1.96 6.33 -8.32
CA PHE A 225 -0.88 7.23 -8.74
C PHE A 225 -1.28 8.27 -9.81
N ALA A 226 -2.55 8.67 -9.88
CA ALA A 226 -2.91 9.90 -10.59
C ALA A 226 -3.15 11.01 -9.56
N PHE A 227 -2.85 12.25 -9.93
CA PHE A 227 -2.95 13.39 -9.02
C PHE A 227 -3.34 14.66 -9.78
N TYR A 228 -3.55 15.77 -9.09
CA TYR A 228 -3.84 17.03 -9.74
C TYR A 228 -2.67 17.55 -10.60
N TYR A 229 -2.99 18.25 -11.70
CA TYR A 229 -2.01 19.09 -12.40
C TYR A 229 -1.55 20.25 -11.50
N ASN A 230 -0.34 20.75 -11.75
CA ASN A 230 0.19 21.93 -11.05
C ASN A 230 -0.73 23.14 -11.25
N ASN A 231 -1.04 23.83 -10.16
CA ASN A 231 -1.94 24.98 -10.10
C ASN A 231 -3.36 24.71 -10.64
N SER A 232 -3.84 23.46 -10.56
CA SER A 232 -5.16 23.07 -11.06
C SER A 232 -5.84 22.04 -10.15
N ALA A 233 -7.16 21.95 -10.25
CA ALA A 233 -7.96 20.88 -9.65
C ALA A 233 -8.30 19.76 -10.67
N GLU A 234 -7.77 19.86 -11.89
CA GLU A 234 -7.89 18.82 -12.92
C GLU A 234 -6.93 17.66 -12.62
N ILE A 235 -7.40 16.43 -12.87
CA ILE A 235 -6.61 15.22 -12.62
C ILE A 235 -5.66 14.97 -13.80
N GLN A 236 -4.37 15.00 -13.51
CA GLN A 236 -3.31 14.49 -14.38
C GLN A 236 -3.23 12.95 -14.26
N PRO A 237 -3.47 12.21 -15.36
CA PRO A 237 -3.40 10.76 -15.37
C PRO A 237 -2.02 10.22 -14.98
N LEU A 238 -1.98 8.99 -14.44
CA LEU A 238 -0.76 8.27 -14.06
C LEU A 238 0.35 8.38 -15.13
N LYS A 239 0.01 8.09 -16.40
CA LYS A 239 1.01 8.01 -17.47
C LYS A 239 1.63 9.35 -17.86
N GLU A 240 1.07 10.46 -17.38
CA GLU A 240 1.57 11.82 -17.58
C GLU A 240 2.35 12.34 -16.37
N GLN A 241 2.26 11.67 -15.22
CA GLN A 241 2.97 12.05 -14.01
C GLN A 241 4.49 11.94 -14.22
N ARG A 242 5.23 12.92 -13.73
CA ARG A 242 6.71 12.97 -13.88
C ARG A 242 7.40 11.71 -13.38
N TYR A 243 6.98 11.18 -12.24
CA TYR A 243 7.57 9.96 -11.69
C TYR A 243 7.33 8.70 -12.54
N TYR A 244 6.30 8.72 -13.39
CA TYR A 244 6.05 7.68 -14.38
C TYR A 244 6.86 7.93 -15.66
N THR A 245 6.80 9.15 -16.22
CA THR A 245 7.48 9.48 -17.49
C THR A 245 9.00 9.41 -17.40
N GLU A 246 9.58 9.79 -16.25
CA GLU A 246 11.00 9.65 -15.94
C GLU A 246 11.34 8.31 -15.26
N ASP A 247 10.34 7.47 -14.98
CA ASP A 247 10.47 6.17 -14.31
C ASP A 247 11.30 6.23 -13.01
N LEU A 248 11.03 7.25 -12.18
CA LEU A 248 11.90 7.66 -11.06
C LEU A 248 12.10 6.56 -10.01
N PHE A 249 11.09 5.74 -9.76
CA PHE A 249 11.14 4.62 -8.83
C PHE A 249 10.75 3.28 -9.46
N GLY A 250 10.68 3.20 -10.80
CA GLY A 250 10.41 1.93 -11.51
C GLY A 250 8.94 1.61 -11.76
N LEU A 251 8.02 2.56 -11.58
CA LEU A 251 6.59 2.36 -11.83
C LEU A 251 6.28 2.09 -13.31
N ARG A 252 6.91 2.81 -14.24
CA ARG A 252 6.73 2.55 -15.68
C ARG A 252 7.34 1.19 -16.04
N THR A 253 8.51 0.89 -15.48
CA THR A 253 9.14 -0.44 -15.67
C THR A 253 8.21 -1.58 -15.26
N LEU A 254 7.50 -1.46 -14.12
CA LEU A 254 6.50 -2.45 -13.69
C LEU A 254 5.25 -2.51 -14.58
N ASP A 255 4.74 -1.35 -15.01
CA ASP A 255 3.58 -1.28 -15.90
C ASP A 255 3.88 -1.93 -17.26
N GLU A 256 5.00 -1.59 -17.88
CA GLU A 256 5.43 -2.15 -19.17
C GLU A 256 5.69 -3.65 -19.10
N ARG A 257 6.06 -4.17 -17.91
CA ARG A 257 6.20 -5.60 -17.66
C ARG A 257 4.86 -6.34 -17.50
N GLY A 258 3.75 -5.61 -17.34
CA GLY A 258 2.41 -6.15 -17.10
C GLY A 258 2.11 -6.46 -15.63
N ASP A 259 2.95 -5.98 -14.70
CA ASP A 259 2.88 -6.30 -13.28
C ASP A 259 2.17 -5.21 -12.46
N LEU A 260 1.70 -4.14 -13.09
CA LEU A 260 0.85 -3.12 -12.46
C LEU A 260 -0.63 -3.40 -12.78
N LYS A 261 -1.47 -3.60 -11.75
CA LYS A 261 -2.91 -3.76 -11.89
C LYS A 261 -3.65 -2.63 -11.17
N LEU A 262 -4.39 -1.82 -11.91
CA LEU A 262 -5.29 -0.81 -11.36
C LEU A 262 -6.70 -1.41 -11.25
N VAL A 263 -7.28 -1.38 -10.06
CA VAL A 263 -8.66 -1.86 -9.83
C VAL A 263 -9.51 -0.73 -9.27
N THR A 264 -10.48 -0.29 -10.06
CA THR A 264 -11.42 0.77 -9.67
C THR A 264 -12.74 0.16 -9.25
N ALA A 265 -13.13 0.33 -7.98
CA ALA A 265 -14.40 -0.17 -7.46
C ALA A 265 -15.31 0.99 -7.01
N PRO A 266 -16.39 1.29 -7.75
CA PRO A 266 -17.37 2.30 -7.34
C PRO A 266 -18.24 1.79 -6.18
N GLY A 267 -18.87 2.72 -5.47
CA GLY A 267 -19.81 2.46 -4.38
C GLY A 267 -19.18 2.08 -3.04
N LEU A 268 -17.85 2.03 -2.94
CA LEU A 268 -17.14 1.74 -1.70
C LEU A 268 -16.68 3.02 -0.99
N LYS A 269 -17.20 3.24 0.22
CA LYS A 269 -16.66 4.21 1.15
C LYS A 269 -15.31 3.76 1.69
N HIS A 270 -14.51 4.68 2.21
CA HIS A 270 -13.13 4.39 2.63
C HIS A 270 -12.99 3.21 3.60
N ARG A 271 -13.94 3.07 4.54
CA ARG A 271 -13.91 1.97 5.52
C ARG A 271 -14.33 0.62 4.95
N GLU A 272 -14.94 0.60 3.77
CA GLU A 272 -15.50 -0.60 3.14
C GLU A 272 -14.43 -1.41 2.41
N TRP A 273 -13.30 -0.81 2.02
CA TRP A 273 -12.14 -1.51 1.45
C TRP A 273 -11.62 -2.68 2.30
N THR A 274 -11.86 -2.66 3.62
CA THR A 274 -11.46 -3.74 4.55
C THR A 274 -12.63 -4.43 5.24
N LYS A 275 -13.88 -4.11 4.85
CA LYS A 275 -15.11 -4.61 5.51
C LYS A 275 -16.17 -5.15 4.56
N ASN A 276 -16.19 -4.73 3.30
CA ASN A 276 -17.14 -5.19 2.32
C ASN A 276 -16.75 -6.60 1.87
N GLU A 277 -17.51 -7.59 2.32
CA GLU A 277 -17.21 -9.00 2.06
C GLU A 277 -17.25 -9.31 0.56
N THR A 278 -18.25 -8.80 -0.16
CA THR A 278 -18.36 -9.01 -1.61
C THR A 278 -17.11 -8.54 -2.36
N PHE A 279 -16.65 -7.31 -2.08
CA PHE A 279 -15.43 -6.79 -2.67
C PHE A 279 -14.20 -7.64 -2.30
N ILE A 280 -14.05 -7.99 -1.02
CA ILE A 280 -12.90 -8.76 -0.56
C ILE A 280 -12.90 -10.14 -1.24
N GLU A 281 -14.03 -10.83 -1.26
CA GLU A 281 -14.17 -12.16 -1.86
C GLU A 281 -13.93 -12.14 -3.38
N SER A 282 -14.49 -11.17 -4.10
CA SER A 282 -14.41 -11.14 -5.56
C SER A 282 -13.11 -10.54 -6.11
N GLU A 283 -12.53 -9.56 -5.42
CA GLU A 283 -11.38 -8.81 -5.93
C GLU A 283 -10.08 -9.06 -5.17
N LEU A 284 -10.14 -9.19 -3.84
CA LEU A 284 -8.92 -9.30 -3.02
C LEU A 284 -8.45 -10.74 -2.88
N ILE A 285 -9.33 -11.67 -2.52
CA ILE A 285 -9.00 -13.08 -2.31
C ILE A 285 -8.32 -13.71 -3.53
N PRO A 286 -8.80 -13.51 -4.78
CA PRO A 286 -8.16 -14.12 -5.96
C PRO A 286 -6.71 -13.67 -6.21
N LEU A 287 -6.24 -12.60 -5.55
CA LEU A 287 -4.87 -12.11 -5.68
C LEU A 287 -3.88 -12.85 -4.76
N LEU A 288 -4.37 -13.60 -3.77
CA LEU A 288 -3.56 -14.15 -2.67
C LEU A 288 -3.19 -15.64 -2.90
N ASP A 289 -2.47 -15.92 -3.98
CA ASP A 289 -1.96 -17.24 -4.36
C ASP A 289 -0.74 -17.74 -3.56
#